data_AF-A0A3P7LRL7-F1
#
_entry.id   AF-A0A3P7LRL7-F1
#
_cell.length_a   1.000
_cell.length_b   1.000
_cell.length_c   1.000
_cell.angle_alpha   90.00
_cell.angle_beta   90.00
_cell.angle_gamma   90.00
#
_symmetry.space_group_name_H-M   'P 1'
#
loop_
_entity.id
_entity.type
_entity.pdbx_description
1 polymer ?
#
loop_
_entity_poly.entity_id
_entity_poly.type
_entity_poly.pdbx_seq_one_letter_code
_entity_poly.pdbx_strand_id
1 'polypeptide(L)'
;MASRVLRHYDHDGTRILRVTFRDDDNQPMRVVKTSEALMRSTLRERMIKGIVVAGRHFGYLGNSNSQMRDGGAYFMEKYSRRSFLEYINEHKKAPDVTWQPKIVSVRRDLGDESYTFSDGVGMISKAFAKQIAEDMMLKDCLPSCFQFRFRGLKGVMAVNPMLDEIALWASENGIRHKPDMFDCCSWLVKMVFRRSQIK
;
A
#
# COMPACT_ATOMS: atom_id res chain seq x y z
N MET A 1 8.31 4.62 5.71
CA MET A 1 7.09 5.05 4.97
C MET A 1 5.96 4.06 5.26
N ALA A 2 4.97 4.42 6.07
CA ALA A 2 3.89 3.49 6.44
C ALA A 2 2.98 3.16 5.24
N SER A 3 2.59 1.88 5.07
CA SER A 3 1.62 1.45 4.04
C SER A 3 0.23 2.06 4.31
N ARG A 4 -0.69 2.10 3.33
CA ARG A 4 -2.12 2.40 3.55
C ARG A 4 -2.68 1.52 4.67
N VAL A 5 -2.31 0.25 4.65
CA VAL A 5 -2.69 -0.75 5.65
C VAL A 5 -2.32 -0.33 7.07
N LEU A 6 -1.07 0.11 7.30
CA LEU A 6 -0.60 0.54 8.62
C LEU A 6 -1.35 1.78 9.11
N ARG A 7 -1.71 2.70 8.20
CA ARG A 7 -2.37 3.95 8.59
C ARG A 7 -3.84 3.79 8.91
N HIS A 8 -4.54 2.82 8.32
CA HIS A 8 -5.95 2.56 8.63
C HIS A 8 -6.16 1.53 9.72
N TYR A 9 -5.25 0.56 9.85
CA TYR A 9 -5.48 -0.59 10.74
C TYR A 9 -4.54 -0.65 11.94
N ASP A 10 -3.57 0.26 12.04
CA ASP A 10 -2.54 0.27 13.09
C ASP A 10 -2.23 1.69 13.59
N HIS A 11 -3.27 2.44 13.94
CA HIS A 11 -3.14 3.82 14.45
C HIS A 11 -2.30 3.92 15.73
N ASP A 12 -2.37 2.89 16.58
CA ASP A 12 -1.68 2.82 17.87
C ASP A 12 -0.31 2.11 17.77
N GLY A 13 0.04 1.55 16.61
CA GLY A 13 1.29 0.81 16.39
C GLY A 13 1.35 -0.55 17.12
N THR A 14 0.23 -1.04 17.64
CA THR A 14 0.21 -2.25 18.48
C THR A 14 -0.36 -3.47 17.76
N ARG A 15 -1.01 -3.29 16.60
CA ARG A 15 -1.83 -4.33 15.95
C ARG A 15 -1.11 -4.96 14.77
N ILE A 16 -0.07 -4.32 14.24
CA ILE A 16 0.70 -4.84 13.12
C ILE A 16 2.18 -4.91 13.47
N LEU A 17 2.79 -6.07 13.20
CA LEU A 17 4.20 -6.32 13.30
C LEU A 17 4.82 -6.33 11.89
N ARG A 18 5.96 -5.64 11.76
CA ARG A 18 6.87 -5.85 10.65
C ARG A 18 7.85 -6.96 11.04
N VAL A 19 7.75 -8.11 10.38
CA VAL A 19 8.61 -9.26 10.62
C VAL A 19 9.56 -9.40 9.43
N THR A 20 10.84 -9.62 9.69
CA THR A 20 11.85 -9.87 8.66
C THR A 20 12.51 -11.20 8.96
N PHE A 21 12.54 -12.09 7.98
CA PHE A 21 13.16 -13.40 8.12
C PHE A 21 14.60 -13.31 7.61
N ARG A 22 15.55 -13.57 8.51
CA ARG A 22 16.99 -13.46 8.26
C ARG A 22 17.68 -14.73 8.73
N ASP A 23 18.84 -15.00 8.14
CA ASP A 23 19.77 -16.01 8.62
C ASP A 23 20.56 -15.45 9.83
N ASP A 24 21.37 -16.27 10.49
CA ASP A 24 22.14 -15.88 11.68
C ASP A 24 23.16 -14.76 11.40
N ASP A 25 23.62 -14.65 10.15
CA ASP A 25 24.48 -13.56 9.65
C ASP A 25 23.70 -12.28 9.29
N ASN A 26 22.42 -12.22 9.64
CA ASN A 26 21.46 -11.15 9.33
C ASN A 26 21.23 -10.94 7.81
N GLN A 27 21.68 -11.86 6.96
CA GLN A 27 21.43 -11.83 5.51
C GLN A 27 20.05 -12.41 5.18
N PRO A 28 19.51 -12.14 3.97
CA PRO A 28 18.29 -12.80 3.53
C PRO A 28 18.47 -14.32 3.51
N MET A 29 17.51 -15.05 4.08
CA MET A 29 17.47 -16.51 3.98
C MET A 29 17.35 -16.92 2.51
N ARG A 30 18.23 -17.82 2.06
CA ARG A 30 18.23 -18.36 0.68
C ARG A 30 18.37 -19.87 0.76
N VAL A 31 17.60 -20.61 -0.05
CA VAL A 31 17.61 -22.09 -0.06
C VAL A 31 19.02 -22.70 -0.18
N VAL A 32 19.90 -22.03 -0.93
CA VAL A 32 21.29 -22.48 -1.16
C VAL A 32 22.15 -22.42 0.10
N LYS A 33 21.91 -21.43 0.98
CA LYS A 33 22.64 -21.27 2.25
C LYS A 33 21.88 -21.91 3.41
N THR A 34 20.60 -21.56 3.50
CA THR A 34 19.66 -22.00 4.53
C THR A 34 18.92 -23.20 3.97
N SER A 35 19.20 -24.40 4.51
CA SER A 35 18.61 -25.65 4.04
C SER A 35 17.07 -25.58 3.89
N GLU A 36 16.50 -26.33 2.94
CA GLU A 36 15.05 -26.31 2.70
C GLU A 36 14.25 -26.66 3.98
N ALA A 37 14.78 -27.56 4.80
CA ALA A 37 14.19 -27.94 6.08
C ALA A 37 14.09 -26.75 7.05
N LEU A 38 15.13 -25.92 7.14
CA LEU A 38 15.11 -24.71 7.96
C LEU A 38 14.12 -23.68 7.41
N MET A 39 14.09 -23.48 6.09
CA MET A 39 13.10 -22.58 5.48
C MET A 39 11.65 -23.04 5.71
N ARG A 40 11.39 -24.36 5.64
CA ARG A 40 10.06 -24.92 5.90
C ARG A 40 9.66 -24.80 7.37
N SER A 41 10.55 -25.14 8.29
CA SER A 41 10.26 -25.10 9.74
C SER A 41 10.17 -23.69 10.29
N THR A 42 10.94 -22.74 9.74
CA THR A 42 10.91 -21.34 10.20
C THR A 42 9.90 -20.53 9.40
N LEU A 43 10.20 -20.22 8.14
CA LEU A 43 9.41 -19.30 7.33
C LEU A 43 8.02 -19.85 7.03
N ARG A 44 7.91 -21.07 6.46
CA ARG A 44 6.59 -21.61 6.07
C ARG A 44 5.68 -21.80 7.28
N GLU A 45 6.20 -22.33 8.39
CA GLU A 45 5.40 -22.53 9.59
C GLU A 45 4.88 -21.21 10.16
N ARG A 46 5.73 -20.16 10.24
CA ARG A 46 5.30 -18.84 10.74
C ARG A 46 4.34 -18.15 9.79
N MET A 47 4.47 -18.34 8.48
CA MET A 47 3.53 -17.78 7.50
C MET A 47 2.14 -18.41 7.60
N ILE A 48 2.05 -19.70 7.93
CA ILE A 48 0.77 -20.41 8.09
C ILE A 48 0.18 -20.20 9.48
N LYS A 49 0.96 -20.52 10.52
CA LYS A 49 0.48 -20.52 11.90
C LYS A 49 0.47 -19.13 12.53
N GLY A 50 1.30 -18.22 12.05
CA GLY A 50 1.51 -16.91 12.65
C GLY A 50 2.57 -16.92 13.76
N ILE A 51 2.60 -15.82 14.50
CA ILE A 51 3.57 -15.53 15.57
C ILE A 51 2.79 -15.08 16.81
N VAL A 52 3.26 -15.46 17.99
CA VAL A 52 2.68 -15.04 19.27
C VAL A 52 3.65 -14.10 19.96
N VAL A 53 3.19 -12.89 20.31
CA VAL A 53 3.98 -11.88 21.03
C VAL A 53 3.13 -11.31 22.15
N ALA A 54 3.64 -11.33 23.39
CA ALA A 54 2.94 -10.81 24.57
C ALA A 54 1.50 -11.33 24.72
N GLY A 55 1.28 -12.62 24.46
CA GLY A 55 -0.04 -13.26 24.53
C GLY A 55 -1.03 -12.89 23.41
N ARG A 56 -0.58 -12.15 22.38
CA ARG A 56 -1.38 -11.78 21.22
C ARG A 56 -0.96 -12.59 20.01
N HIS A 57 -1.94 -13.02 19.22
CA HIS A 57 -1.73 -13.86 18.05
C HIS A 57 -1.72 -13.01 16.78
N PHE A 58 -0.60 -13.03 16.07
CA PHE A 58 -0.40 -12.30 14.82
C PHE A 58 -0.34 -13.27 13.64
N GLY A 59 -1.13 -13.04 12.59
CA GLY A 59 -1.17 -13.83 11.37
C GLY A 59 -0.61 -13.06 10.19
N TYR A 60 -0.20 -13.77 9.14
CA TYR A 60 0.30 -13.15 7.92
C TYR A 60 -0.77 -12.27 7.27
N LEU A 61 -0.45 -10.99 7.04
CA LEU A 61 -1.32 -10.03 6.39
C LEU A 61 -0.97 -9.92 4.90
N GLY A 62 0.28 -9.56 4.60
CA GLY A 62 0.75 -9.30 3.25
C GLY A 62 2.16 -8.70 3.22
N ASN A 63 2.71 -8.58 2.02
CA ASN A 63 4.00 -7.96 1.76
C ASN A 63 3.81 -6.66 0.99
N SER A 64 4.73 -5.71 1.17
CA SER A 64 4.92 -4.62 0.21
C SER A 64 6.08 -4.94 -0.73
N ASN A 65 6.17 -4.25 -1.87
CA ASN A 65 7.26 -4.46 -2.82
C ASN A 65 8.66 -4.29 -2.20
N SER A 66 8.82 -3.38 -1.23
CA SER A 66 10.09 -3.26 -0.50
C SER A 66 10.32 -4.45 0.41
N GLN A 67 9.29 -4.87 1.14
CA GLN A 67 9.37 -6.02 2.05
C GLN A 67 9.71 -7.30 1.29
N MET A 68 9.15 -7.51 0.09
CA MET A 68 9.51 -8.67 -0.74
C MET A 68 10.99 -8.69 -1.11
N ARG A 69 11.58 -7.54 -1.45
CA ARG A 69 13.03 -7.45 -1.72
C ARG A 69 13.88 -7.68 -0.47
N ASP A 70 13.36 -7.25 0.69
CA ASP A 70 14.07 -7.31 1.96
C ASP A 70 13.82 -8.62 2.75
N GLY A 71 13.00 -9.56 2.24
CA GLY A 71 12.61 -10.78 2.97
C GLY A 71 11.67 -10.52 4.15
N GLY A 72 10.92 -9.42 4.11
CA GLY A 72 9.99 -9.00 5.15
C GLY A 72 8.52 -9.25 4.81
N ALA A 73 7.70 -9.23 5.85
CA ALA A 73 6.26 -9.39 5.79
C ALA A 73 5.56 -8.60 6.90
N TYR A 74 4.31 -8.20 6.67
CA TYR A 74 3.46 -7.68 7.72
C TYR A 74 2.62 -8.80 8.34
N PHE A 75 2.59 -8.82 9.67
CA PHE A 75 1.76 -9.69 10.46
C PHE A 75 0.79 -8.85 11.28
N MET A 76 -0.50 -9.19 11.28
CA MET A 76 -1.53 -8.43 11.99
C MET A 76 -2.18 -9.29 13.05
N GLU A 77 -2.62 -8.68 14.14
CA GLU A 77 -3.41 -9.35 15.16
C GLU A 77 -4.63 -10.05 14.53
N LYS A 78 -4.73 -11.36 14.72
CA LYS A 78 -5.76 -12.21 14.11
C LYS A 78 -7.17 -11.87 14.59
N TYR A 79 -7.31 -11.58 15.88
CA TYR A 79 -8.57 -11.36 16.59
C TYR A 79 -8.35 -10.57 17.87
N SER A 80 -9.40 -9.93 18.38
CA SER A 80 -9.37 -9.30 19.70
C SER A 80 -9.59 -10.35 20.80
N ARG A 81 -9.17 -10.06 22.04
CA ARG A 81 -9.49 -10.91 23.20
C ARG A 81 -10.99 -11.16 23.34
N ARG A 82 -11.82 -10.14 23.08
CA ARG A 82 -13.27 -10.25 23.12
C ARG A 82 -13.78 -11.24 22.07
N SER A 83 -13.39 -11.07 20.82
CA SER A 83 -13.82 -11.95 19.71
C SER A 83 -13.38 -13.40 19.92
N PHE A 84 -12.22 -13.61 20.54
CA PHE A 84 -11.75 -14.95 20.90
C PHE A 84 -12.62 -15.62 21.97
N LEU A 85 -12.99 -14.88 23.02
CA LEU A 85 -13.88 -15.39 24.07
C LEU A 85 -15.29 -15.67 23.54
N GLU A 86 -15.81 -14.78 22.69
CA GLU A 86 -17.09 -14.98 22.00
C GLU A 86 -17.07 -16.29 21.17
N TYR A 87 -16.01 -16.51 20.39
CA TYR A 87 -15.84 -17.75 19.62
C TYR A 87 -15.87 -19.00 20.50
N ILE A 88 -15.11 -19.00 21.61
CA ILE A 88 -15.06 -20.14 22.54
C ILE A 88 -16.42 -20.37 23.19
N ASN A 89 -17.12 -19.31 23.58
CA ASN A 89 -18.43 -19.45 24.21
C ASN A 89 -19.46 -20.07 23.27
N GLU A 90 -19.42 -19.71 21.99
CA GLU A 90 -20.33 -20.20 20.96
C GLU A 90 -19.98 -21.62 20.51
N HIS A 91 -18.72 -21.88 20.17
CA HIS A 91 -18.29 -23.13 19.55
C HIS A 91 -17.84 -24.19 20.57
N LYS A 92 -17.72 -23.83 21.85
CA LYS A 92 -17.22 -24.67 22.95
C LYS A 92 -15.85 -25.31 22.70
N LYS A 93 -15.05 -24.72 21.81
CA LYS A 93 -13.69 -25.16 21.46
C LYS A 93 -12.79 -23.99 21.10
N ALA A 94 -11.48 -24.18 21.17
CA ALA A 94 -10.52 -23.21 20.68
C ALA A 94 -10.61 -23.06 19.15
N PRO A 95 -10.42 -21.84 18.61
CA PRO A 95 -10.42 -21.63 17.17
C PRO A 95 -9.22 -22.31 16.50
N ASP A 96 -9.41 -22.70 15.24
CA ASP A 96 -8.34 -23.23 14.39
C ASP A 96 -7.20 -22.22 14.24
N VAL A 97 -5.98 -22.70 14.01
CA VAL A 97 -4.80 -21.85 13.78
C VAL A 97 -4.99 -20.89 12.60
N THR A 98 -5.81 -21.28 11.63
CA THR A 98 -6.16 -20.48 10.44
C THR A 98 -7.25 -19.44 10.69
N TRP A 99 -7.88 -19.44 11.85
CA TRP A 99 -8.94 -18.49 12.18
C TRP A 99 -8.37 -17.09 12.44
N GLN A 100 -8.64 -16.16 11.51
CA GLN A 100 -8.08 -14.81 11.52
C GLN A 100 -9.06 -13.75 11.01
N PRO A 101 -10.18 -13.51 11.73
CA PRO A 101 -11.28 -12.67 11.26
C PRO A 101 -10.86 -11.24 10.91
N LYS A 102 -9.99 -10.62 11.72
CA LYS A 102 -9.51 -9.24 11.45
C LYS A 102 -8.69 -9.17 10.16
N ILE A 103 -7.87 -10.19 9.88
CA ILE A 103 -7.04 -10.21 8.66
C ILE A 103 -7.93 -10.40 7.43
N VAL A 104 -8.93 -11.28 7.52
CA VAL A 104 -9.86 -11.53 6.43
C VAL A 104 -10.66 -10.27 6.09
N SER A 105 -11.13 -9.53 7.09
CA SER A 105 -11.84 -8.26 6.86
C SER A 105 -10.94 -7.24 6.17
N VAL A 106 -9.70 -7.07 6.65
CA VAL A 106 -8.74 -6.14 6.03
C VAL A 106 -8.44 -6.51 4.58
N ARG A 107 -8.26 -7.80 4.28
CA ARG A 107 -8.01 -8.25 2.91
C ARG A 107 -9.17 -7.94 1.97
N ARG A 108 -10.41 -8.12 2.46
CA ARG A 108 -11.61 -7.77 1.70
C ARG A 108 -11.68 -6.27 1.42
N ASP A 109 -11.39 -5.45 2.43
CA ASP A 109 -11.41 -3.99 2.30
C ASP A 109 -10.32 -3.44 1.36
N LEU A 110 -9.16 -4.12 1.29
CA LEU A 110 -8.04 -3.72 0.43
C LEU A 110 -8.27 -3.99 -1.06
N GLY A 111 -9.37 -4.65 -1.43
CA GLY A 111 -9.81 -4.85 -2.80
C GLY A 111 -9.34 -6.17 -3.39
N ASP A 112 -10.30 -7.01 -3.78
CA ASP A 112 -10.15 -8.16 -4.69
C ASP A 112 -10.45 -7.72 -6.14
N GLU A 113 -10.16 -6.45 -6.50
CA GLU A 113 -10.61 -5.88 -7.77
C GLU A 113 -9.64 -6.14 -8.93
N SER A 114 -10.22 -6.61 -10.04
CA SER A 114 -9.61 -7.20 -11.23
C SER A 114 -8.85 -6.23 -12.16
N TYR A 115 -8.48 -5.01 -11.75
CA TYR A 115 -7.82 -4.05 -12.64
C TYR A 115 -6.69 -3.26 -11.95
N THR A 116 -5.54 -3.93 -11.75
CA THR A 116 -4.34 -3.39 -11.08
C THR A 116 -3.25 -2.87 -12.03
N PHE A 117 -3.53 -2.71 -13.33
CA PHE A 117 -2.47 -2.38 -14.31
C PHE A 117 -2.08 -0.90 -14.36
N SER A 118 -2.95 0.02 -13.96
CA SER A 118 -2.67 1.48 -13.89
C SER A 118 -2.78 2.03 -12.47
N ASP A 119 -2.73 1.14 -11.48
CA ASP A 119 -2.88 1.53 -10.09
C ASP A 119 -1.68 2.35 -9.61
N GLY A 120 -1.93 3.52 -9.01
CA GLY A 120 -0.86 4.46 -8.65
C GLY A 120 -0.34 5.34 -9.80
N VAL A 121 -0.96 5.29 -11.00
CA VAL A 121 -0.62 6.17 -12.13
C VAL A 121 -1.73 7.21 -12.36
N GLY A 122 -1.36 8.48 -12.30
CA GLY A 122 -2.20 9.64 -12.58
C GLY A 122 -1.73 10.34 -13.86
N MET A 123 -2.34 11.47 -14.20
CA MET A 123 -2.04 12.20 -15.44
C MET A 123 -1.62 13.64 -15.13
N ILE A 124 -0.64 14.16 -15.87
CA ILE A 124 -0.18 15.55 -15.79
C ILE A 124 -0.24 16.19 -17.18
N SER A 125 -0.67 17.44 -17.25
CA SER A 125 -0.70 18.23 -18.49
C SER A 125 0.71 18.45 -19.04
N LYS A 126 0.85 18.63 -20.36
CA LYS A 126 2.16 18.83 -20.99
C LYS A 126 2.73 20.19 -20.62
N ALA A 127 1.89 21.24 -20.54
CA ALA A 127 2.35 22.56 -20.13
C ALA A 127 2.90 22.57 -18.69
N PHE A 128 2.24 21.87 -17.77
CA PHE A 128 2.71 21.79 -16.38
C PHE A 128 3.94 20.88 -16.24
N ALA A 129 3.99 19.77 -16.98
CA ALA A 129 5.18 18.93 -17.04
C ALA A 129 6.41 19.71 -17.52
N LYS A 130 6.24 20.63 -18.47
CA LYS A 130 7.31 21.51 -18.96
C LYS A 130 7.81 22.46 -17.86
N GLN A 131 6.90 23.07 -17.10
CA GLN A 131 7.28 23.92 -15.95
C GLN A 131 8.10 23.13 -14.92
N ILE A 132 7.68 21.90 -14.58
CA ILE A 132 8.45 21.05 -13.67
C ILE A 132 9.82 20.71 -14.26
N ALA A 133 9.90 20.40 -15.56
CA ALA A 133 11.18 20.11 -16.20
C ALA A 133 12.13 21.31 -16.18
N GLU A 134 11.62 22.53 -16.41
CA GLU A 134 12.37 23.79 -16.30
C GLU A 134 12.85 24.03 -14.86
N ASP A 135 11.97 23.87 -13.86
CA ASP A 135 12.30 24.00 -12.44
C ASP A 135 13.36 22.98 -11.98
N MET A 136 13.32 21.77 -12.53
CA MET A 136 14.30 20.71 -12.28
C MET A 136 15.58 20.87 -13.11
N MET A 137 15.69 21.93 -13.92
CA MET A 137 16.82 22.20 -14.82
C MET A 137 17.09 21.07 -15.82
N LEU A 138 16.04 20.36 -16.24
CA LEU A 138 16.07 19.26 -17.20
C LEU A 138 16.10 19.75 -18.66
N LYS A 139 16.90 20.79 -18.95
CA LYS A 139 17.20 21.35 -20.29
C LYS A 139 16.18 21.01 -21.40
N ASP A 140 16.57 20.15 -22.36
CA ASP A 140 15.82 19.80 -23.57
C ASP A 140 15.00 18.49 -23.43
N CYS A 141 14.98 17.88 -22.24
CA CYS A 141 14.31 16.61 -22.02
C CYS A 141 13.04 16.83 -21.20
N LEU A 142 11.89 16.86 -21.87
CA LEU A 142 10.59 16.77 -21.21
C LEU A 142 10.31 15.31 -20.86
N PRO A 143 10.30 14.91 -19.57
CA PRO A 143 10.02 13.53 -19.20
C PRO A 143 8.58 13.14 -19.58
N SER A 144 8.40 11.91 -20.05
CA SER A 144 7.07 11.36 -20.36
C SER A 144 6.29 10.95 -19.10
N CYS A 145 6.98 10.75 -17.97
CA CYS A 145 6.36 10.51 -16.68
C CYS A 145 7.22 10.99 -15.51
N PHE A 146 6.58 11.22 -14.37
CA PHE A 146 7.19 11.73 -13.15
C PHE A 146 6.81 10.84 -11.97
N GLN A 147 7.79 10.43 -11.16
CA GLN A 147 7.49 9.84 -9.85
C GLN A 147 7.35 10.97 -8.83
N PHE A 148 6.24 10.99 -8.08
CA PHE A 148 5.98 12.06 -7.13
C PHE A 148 5.63 11.54 -5.73
N ARG A 149 5.83 12.44 -4.76
CA ARG A 149 5.31 12.28 -3.41
C ARG A 149 4.99 13.65 -2.82
N PHE A 150 3.72 13.91 -2.58
CA PHE A 150 3.25 15.24 -2.20
C PHE A 150 2.07 15.16 -1.23
N ARG A 151 2.17 15.77 -0.04
CA ARG A 151 1.08 15.90 0.95
C ARG A 151 0.24 14.62 1.20
N GLY A 152 0.88 13.46 1.28
CA GLY A 152 0.15 12.19 1.46
C GLY A 152 -0.37 11.58 0.16
N LEU A 153 0.08 12.04 -0.99
CA LEU A 153 -0.09 11.37 -2.28
C LEU A 153 1.23 10.72 -2.70
N LYS A 154 1.15 9.59 -3.40
CA LYS A 154 2.31 8.93 -4.02
C LYS A 154 1.88 8.24 -5.30
N GLY A 155 2.74 8.30 -6.32
CA GLY A 155 2.55 7.50 -7.52
C GLY A 155 3.47 7.92 -8.63
N VAL A 156 3.03 7.60 -9.85
CA VAL A 156 3.60 8.10 -11.10
C VAL A 156 2.56 9.01 -11.75
N MET A 157 3.00 10.07 -12.41
CA MET A 157 2.18 10.91 -13.26
C MET A 157 2.65 10.75 -14.69
N ALA A 158 1.80 10.29 -15.59
CA ALA A 158 2.10 10.22 -17.02
C ALA A 158 1.66 11.51 -17.71
N VAL A 159 2.50 12.04 -18.61
CA VAL A 159 2.15 13.24 -19.39
C VAL A 159 0.99 12.91 -20.34
N ASN A 160 -0.10 13.65 -20.24
CA ASN A 160 -1.25 13.58 -21.13
C ASN A 160 -1.54 14.97 -21.71
N PRO A 161 -1.14 15.25 -22.96
CA PRO A 161 -1.38 16.53 -23.63
C PRO A 161 -2.87 16.91 -23.73
N MET A 162 -3.79 15.95 -23.74
CA MET A 162 -5.24 16.22 -23.80
C MET A 162 -5.74 17.02 -22.60
N LEU A 163 -5.02 17.00 -21.47
CA LEU A 163 -5.39 17.80 -20.29
C LEU A 163 -5.25 19.30 -20.55
N ASP A 164 -4.30 19.72 -21.40
CA ASP A 164 -4.16 21.13 -21.81
C ASP A 164 -5.36 21.57 -22.64
N GLU A 165 -5.82 20.73 -23.58
CA GLU A 165 -7.01 20.98 -24.42
C GLU A 165 -8.29 21.06 -23.57
N ILE A 166 -8.46 20.14 -22.62
CA ILE A 166 -9.61 20.13 -21.70
C ILE A 166 -9.62 21.40 -20.83
N ALA A 167 -8.45 21.82 -20.35
CA ALA A 167 -8.33 23.04 -19.54
C ALA A 167 -8.72 24.30 -20.34
N LEU A 168 -8.27 24.40 -21.60
CA LEU A 168 -8.64 25.49 -22.52
C LEU A 168 -10.14 25.50 -22.78
N TRP A 169 -10.70 24.36 -23.18
CA TRP A 169 -12.14 24.22 -23.45
C TRP A 169 -13.00 24.60 -22.23
N ALA A 170 -12.61 24.17 -21.02
CA ALA A 170 -13.33 24.50 -19.80
C ALA A 170 -13.30 26.02 -19.50
N SER A 171 -12.18 26.69 -19.80
CA SER A 171 -12.04 28.14 -19.65
C SER A 171 -12.93 28.90 -20.63
N GLU A 172 -12.97 28.47 -21.89
CA GLU A 172 -13.79 29.08 -22.95
C GLU A 172 -15.29 28.95 -22.66
N ASN A 173 -15.71 27.82 -22.07
CA ASN A 173 -17.10 27.54 -21.74
C ASN A 173 -17.52 28.04 -20.34
N GLY A 174 -16.66 28.81 -19.66
CA GLY A 174 -16.96 29.41 -18.37
C GLY A 174 -17.26 28.40 -17.24
N ILE A 175 -16.75 27.18 -17.35
CA ILE A 175 -16.97 26.12 -16.35
C ILE A 175 -16.20 26.48 -15.07
N ARG A 176 -16.95 26.86 -14.03
CA ARG A 176 -16.38 27.25 -12.73
C ARG A 176 -16.07 26.02 -11.87
N HIS A 177 -14.95 26.11 -11.16
CA HIS A 177 -14.47 25.11 -10.21
C HIS A 177 -15.41 24.96 -8.99
N LYS A 178 -15.60 23.72 -8.52
CA LYS A 178 -16.14 23.44 -7.17
C LYS A 178 -14.98 23.23 -6.20
N PRO A 179 -14.79 24.10 -5.20
CA PRO A 179 -13.75 23.95 -4.20
C PRO A 179 -14.15 22.91 -3.17
N ASP A 180 -14.00 21.62 -3.48
CA ASP A 180 -14.12 20.57 -2.47
C ASP A 180 -12.75 20.24 -1.86
N MET A 181 -12.75 20.29 -0.52
CA MET A 181 -11.63 20.36 0.42
C MET A 181 -10.65 19.17 0.42
N PHE A 182 -10.90 18.13 -0.38
CA PHE A 182 -10.05 16.93 -0.47
C PHE A 182 -9.72 16.47 -1.91
N ASP A 183 -10.15 17.20 -2.93
CA ASP A 183 -9.75 16.90 -4.30
C ASP A 183 -8.42 17.59 -4.60
N CYS A 184 -7.36 16.79 -4.74
CA CYS A 184 -5.98 17.27 -4.95
C CYS A 184 -5.78 17.93 -6.33
N CYS A 185 -6.85 18.19 -7.05
CA CYS A 185 -6.88 18.83 -8.36
C CYS A 185 -7.10 20.34 -8.20
N SER A 186 -6.09 21.07 -7.74
CA SER A 186 -6.19 22.53 -7.75
C SER A 186 -5.64 23.13 -9.06
N TRP A 187 -6.55 23.83 -9.75
CA TRP A 187 -6.37 24.82 -10.83
C TRP A 187 -6.21 24.27 -12.26
N LEU A 188 -7.23 24.49 -13.11
CA LEU A 188 -7.20 24.31 -14.57
C LEU A 188 -6.61 22.95 -15.01
N VAL A 189 -7.20 21.83 -14.57
CA VAL A 189 -6.91 20.45 -15.03
C VAL A 189 -5.41 20.15 -15.30
N LYS A 190 -4.50 20.66 -14.48
CA LYS A 190 -3.06 20.43 -14.72
C LYS A 190 -2.61 19.04 -14.31
N MET A 191 -3.30 18.42 -13.36
CA MET A 191 -3.03 17.10 -12.83
C MET A 191 -4.34 16.38 -12.48
N VAL A 192 -4.39 15.08 -12.72
CA VAL A 192 -5.49 14.20 -12.34
C VAL A 192 -4.93 13.05 -11.54
N PHE A 193 -5.30 12.98 -10.27
CA PHE A 193 -4.90 11.91 -9.36
C PHE A 193 -5.94 10.79 -9.33
N ARG A 194 -5.49 9.54 -9.27
CA ARG A 194 -6.36 8.40 -8.98
C ARG A 194 -6.55 8.24 -7.48
N ARG A 195 -7.70 7.69 -7.08
CA ARG A 195 -7.99 7.34 -5.67
C ARG A 195 -6.90 6.47 -5.05
N SER A 196 -6.25 5.61 -5.83
CA SER A 196 -5.16 4.78 -5.34
C SER A 196 -3.85 5.52 -5.05
N GLN A 197 -3.66 6.70 -5.62
CA GLN A 197 -2.51 7.56 -5.31
C GLN A 197 -2.70 8.31 -4.00
N ILE A 198 -3.93 8.37 -3.49
CA ILE A 198 -4.24 8.92 -2.17
C ILE A 198 -3.75 7.93 -1.13
N LYS A 199 -2.77 8.36 -0.36
CA LYS A 199 -2.14 7.56 0.66
C LYS A 199 -2.94 7.77 1.93
#